data_AF-A0A257USP6-F1
#
_entry.id   AF-A0A257USP6-F1
#
_cell.length_a   1.000
_cell.length_b   1.000
_cell.length_c   1.000
_cell.angle_alpha   90.00
_cell.angle_beta   90.00
_cell.angle_gamma   90.00
#
_symmetry.space_group_name_H-M   'P 1'
#
loop_
_entity.id
_entity.type
_entity.pdbx_description
1 polymer ?
#
loop_
_entity_poly.entity_id
_entity_poly.type
_entity_poly.pdbx_seq_one_letter_code
_entity_poly.pdbx_strand_id
1 'polypeptide(L)'
;MKIGKLLAIAGVAAFATAGLALAAEPDGRVLFKEYCKPCHVANSPHGEVTPMTLIQEQWERFFKEKLVPSHKDLVDSTHGGKKVLEVITPEMLQKIKKFAIDHAADSEHPMTCG
;
A
#
# COMPACT_ATOMS: atom_id res chain seq x y z
N MET A 1 -45.18 -41.58 -39.92
CA MET A 1 -44.86 -41.88 -38.52
C MET A 1 -43.34 -41.91 -38.34
N LYS A 2 -42.83 -41.10 -37.40
CA LYS A 2 -41.53 -41.15 -36.70
C LYS A 2 -40.24 -40.96 -37.53
N ILE A 3 -39.86 -39.69 -37.69
CA ILE A 3 -38.48 -39.25 -37.93
C ILE A 3 -37.73 -39.41 -36.60
N GLY A 4 -36.74 -40.31 -36.58
CA GLY A 4 -35.92 -40.61 -35.40
C GLY A 4 -34.90 -39.50 -35.14
N LYS A 5 -34.97 -38.92 -33.93
CA LYS A 5 -33.89 -38.14 -33.30
C LYS A 5 -32.78 -39.09 -32.85
N LEU A 6 -31.52 -38.62 -32.89
CA LEU A 6 -30.29 -39.01 -32.15
C LEU A 6 -29.12 -38.92 -33.14
N LEU A 7 -28.10 -38.08 -32.97
CA LEU A 7 -27.20 -38.01 -31.82
C LEU A 7 -26.69 -36.58 -31.60
N ALA A 8 -26.79 -36.10 -30.36
CA ALA A 8 -26.03 -34.97 -29.85
C ALA A 8 -24.63 -35.46 -29.48
N ILE A 9 -23.59 -34.87 -30.08
CA ILE A 9 -22.20 -35.09 -29.66
C ILE A 9 -21.85 -33.94 -28.72
N ALA A 10 -21.88 -34.23 -27.42
CA ALA A 10 -21.40 -33.35 -26.38
C ALA A 10 -19.86 -33.31 -26.40
N GLY A 11 -19.29 -32.25 -26.96
CA GLY A 11 -17.87 -31.94 -26.82
C GLY A 11 -17.61 -31.27 -25.48
N VAL A 12 -17.14 -32.01 -24.49
CA VAL A 12 -16.63 -31.46 -23.24
C VAL A 12 -15.25 -30.84 -23.50
N ALA A 13 -15.22 -29.53 -23.69
CA ALA A 13 -13.98 -28.77 -23.66
C ALA A 13 -13.61 -28.52 -22.19
N ALA A 14 -12.64 -29.29 -21.67
CA ALA A 14 -12.04 -29.05 -20.38
C ALA A 14 -11.18 -27.77 -20.45
N PHE A 15 -11.73 -26.65 -19.99
CA PHE A 15 -10.96 -25.45 -19.70
C PHE A 15 -10.16 -25.68 -18.42
N ALA A 16 -8.88 -26.01 -18.56
CA ALA A 16 -7.92 -25.98 -17.46
C ALA A 16 -7.68 -24.50 -17.07
N THR A 17 -8.30 -24.04 -15.98
CA THR A 17 -7.95 -22.78 -15.35
C THR A 17 -6.63 -22.96 -14.60
N ALA A 18 -5.52 -22.65 -15.27
CA ALA A 18 -4.25 -22.42 -14.59
C ALA A 18 -4.42 -21.15 -13.73
N GLY A 19 -4.59 -21.34 -12.42
CA GLY A 19 -4.65 -20.25 -11.46
C GLY A 19 -3.29 -19.55 -11.37
N LEU A 20 -3.12 -18.45 -12.10
CA LEU A 20 -2.12 -17.44 -11.74
C LEU A 20 -2.56 -16.85 -10.41
N ALA A 21 -1.92 -17.26 -9.32
CA ALA A 21 -1.95 -16.49 -8.09
C ALA A 21 -1.23 -15.15 -8.37
N LEU A 22 -1.97 -14.12 -8.78
CA LEU A 22 -1.48 -12.76 -8.67
C LEU A 22 -1.23 -12.52 -7.18
N ALA A 23 0.05 -12.43 -6.77
CA ALA A 23 0.38 -11.95 -5.45
C ALA A 23 -0.27 -10.56 -5.31
N ALA A 24 -1.20 -10.43 -4.36
CA ALA A 24 -1.85 -9.15 -4.10
C ALA A 24 -0.77 -8.13 -3.73
N GLU A 25 -0.76 -6.99 -4.41
CA GLU A 25 0.18 -5.94 -4.08
C GLU A 25 -0.06 -5.44 -2.65
N PRO A 26 1.01 -5.15 -1.87
CA PRO A 26 0.86 -4.72 -0.48
C PRO A 26 0.04 -3.42 -0.39
N ASP A 27 -0.82 -3.37 0.63
CA ASP A 27 -1.64 -2.19 0.92
C ASP A 27 -0.79 -1.03 1.50
N GLY A 28 -1.37 0.17 1.53
CA GLY A 28 -0.66 1.37 2.02
C GLY A 28 -0.24 1.29 3.50
N ARG A 29 -0.95 0.51 4.32
CA ARG A 29 -0.62 0.31 5.74
C ARG A 29 0.62 -0.54 5.89
N VAL A 30 0.72 -1.63 5.13
CA VAL A 30 1.91 -2.50 5.08
C VAL A 30 3.10 -1.68 4.60
N LEU A 31 2.92 -0.92 3.50
CA LEU A 31 3.98 -0.08 2.95
C LEU A 31 4.45 1.02 3.93
N PHE A 32 3.54 1.68 4.65
CA PHE A 32 3.92 2.68 5.67
C PHE A 32 4.74 2.05 6.80
N LYS A 33 4.36 0.86 7.26
CA LYS A 33 5.11 0.12 8.28
C LYS A 33 6.49 -0.33 7.78
N GLU A 34 6.58 -0.72 6.51
CA GLU A 34 7.83 -1.21 5.93
C GLU A 34 8.83 -0.07 5.67
N TYR A 35 8.37 1.04 5.09
CA TYR A 35 9.26 2.08 4.57
C TYR A 35 9.36 3.34 5.43
N CYS A 36 8.36 3.64 6.27
CA CYS A 36 8.37 4.86 7.09
C CYS A 36 8.73 4.54 8.54
N LYS A 37 8.17 3.47 9.11
CA LYS A 37 8.34 3.16 10.53
C LYS A 37 9.78 2.82 10.97
N PRO A 38 10.66 2.17 10.18
CA PRO A 38 12.02 1.88 10.65
C PRO A 38 12.80 3.10 11.15
N CYS A 39 12.56 4.28 10.56
CA CYS A 39 13.17 5.55 10.99
C CYS A 39 12.29 6.36 11.95
N HIS A 40 10.96 6.15 11.91
CA HIS A 40 9.96 6.91 12.67
C HIS A 40 9.24 6.10 13.75
N VAL A 41 10.00 5.31 14.50
CA VAL A 41 9.54 4.60 15.70
C VAL A 41 9.43 5.53 16.91
N ALA A 42 8.77 5.04 17.96
CA ALA A 42 8.75 5.70 19.27
C ALA A 42 10.18 6.02 19.75
N ASN A 43 10.38 7.25 20.22
CA ASN A 43 11.67 7.77 20.70
C ASN A 43 12.81 7.76 19.67
N SER A 44 12.53 7.66 18.36
CA SER A 44 13.58 7.82 17.36
C SER A 44 14.11 9.27 17.37
N PRO A 45 15.40 9.50 17.06
CA PRO A 45 15.96 10.85 16.96
C PRO A 45 15.35 11.67 15.81
N HIS A 46 14.58 11.03 14.93
CA HIS A 46 13.88 11.64 13.80
C HIS A 46 12.38 11.87 14.08
N GLY A 47 11.96 11.65 15.34
CA GLY A 47 10.58 11.78 15.77
C GLY A 47 9.72 10.57 15.42
N GLU A 48 8.79 10.25 16.31
CA GLU A 48 7.77 9.25 16.05
C GLU A 48 6.71 9.79 15.10
N VAL A 49 6.48 9.08 14.00
CA VAL A 49 5.48 9.44 13.00
C VAL A 49 4.51 8.29 12.80
N THR A 50 3.23 8.59 12.96
CA THR A 50 2.08 7.72 12.69
C THR A 50 1.14 8.50 11.76
N PRO A 51 0.18 7.85 11.07
CA PRO A 51 -0.86 8.58 10.36
C PRO A 51 -1.56 9.64 11.22
N MET A 52 -1.76 9.38 12.51
CA MET A 52 -2.36 10.30 13.49
C MET A 52 -1.47 11.48 13.90
N THR A 53 -0.22 11.57 13.42
CA THR A 53 0.70 12.65 13.79
C THR A 53 0.34 13.98 13.14
N LEU A 54 -0.31 13.96 11.97
CA LEU A 54 -0.69 15.15 11.22
C LEU A 54 -2.15 15.07 10.77
N ILE A 55 -2.77 16.21 10.49
CA ILE A 55 -4.08 16.28 9.82
C ILE A 55 -3.95 16.07 8.30
N GLN A 56 -5.06 15.78 7.61
CA GLN A 56 -5.09 15.49 6.17
C GLN A 56 -4.34 16.54 5.33
N GLU A 57 -4.64 17.84 5.51
CA GLU A 57 -3.99 18.92 4.77
C GLU A 57 -2.47 18.97 5.01
N GLN A 58 -2.04 18.71 6.24
CA GLN A 58 -0.63 18.68 6.59
C GLN A 58 0.10 17.50 5.93
N TRP A 59 -0.56 16.34 5.84
CA TRP A 59 -0.04 15.19 5.10
C TRP A 59 0.07 15.48 3.61
N GLU A 60 -0.97 16.07 3.00
CA GLU A 60 -0.93 16.46 1.59
C GLU A 60 0.26 17.38 1.28
N ARG A 61 0.44 18.41 2.11
CA ARG A 61 1.57 19.32 2.01
C ARG A 61 2.91 18.60 2.25
N PHE A 62 2.97 17.67 3.20
CA PHE A 62 4.18 16.90 3.46
C PHE A 62 4.62 16.12 2.22
N PHE A 63 3.73 15.31 1.62
CA PHE A 63 4.07 14.51 0.45
C PHE A 63 4.40 15.36 -0.77
N LYS A 64 3.78 16.54 -0.90
CA LYS A 64 4.01 17.46 -2.02
C LYS A 64 5.33 18.23 -1.89
N GLU A 65 5.65 18.72 -0.70
CA GLU A 65 6.67 19.76 -0.52
C GLU A 65 7.80 19.38 0.43
N LYS A 66 7.56 18.47 1.37
CA LYS A 66 8.49 18.21 2.48
C LYS A 66 9.18 16.86 2.39
N LEU A 67 8.55 15.84 1.84
CA LEU A 67 9.12 14.50 1.74
C LEU A 67 10.49 14.53 1.07
N VAL A 68 10.58 15.04 -0.17
CA VAL A 68 11.84 15.03 -0.93
C VAL A 68 12.94 15.83 -0.22
N PRO A 69 12.73 17.10 0.19
CA PRO A 69 13.79 17.86 0.88
C PRO A 69 14.28 17.23 2.18
N SER A 70 13.39 16.55 2.93
CA SER A 70 13.74 15.92 4.21
C SER A 70 14.30 14.50 4.08
N HIS A 71 14.08 13.82 2.94
CA HIS A 71 14.45 12.40 2.77
C HIS A 71 15.43 12.12 1.63
N LYS A 72 15.76 13.09 0.76
CA LYS A 72 16.60 12.90 -0.43
C LYS A 72 18.00 12.33 -0.18
N ASP A 73 18.52 12.50 1.04
CA ASP A 73 19.86 12.05 1.43
C ASP A 73 19.82 10.98 2.53
N LEU A 74 18.62 10.49 2.89
CA LEU A 74 18.46 9.43 3.89
C LEU A 74 18.65 8.06 3.27
N VAL A 75 19.52 7.28 3.91
CA VAL A 75 19.80 5.90 3.55
C VAL A 75 18.91 4.97 4.37
N ASP A 76 18.23 4.07 3.69
CA ASP A 76 17.45 3.02 4.30
C ASP A 76 18.33 1.78 4.50
N SER A 77 18.78 1.58 5.74
CA SER A 77 19.56 0.42 6.17
C SER A 77 18.79 -0.90 6.07
N THR A 78 17.45 -0.86 6.07
CA THR A 78 16.58 -2.05 6.00
C THR A 78 16.52 -2.58 4.56
N HIS A 79 16.56 -1.68 3.57
CA HIS A 79 16.45 -2.01 2.15
C HIS A 79 17.79 -1.96 1.40
N GLY A 80 18.83 -2.54 2.01
CA GLY A 80 20.13 -2.72 1.37
C GLY A 80 20.98 -1.44 1.30
N GLY A 81 20.74 -0.47 2.18
CA GLY A 81 21.56 0.75 2.28
C GLY A 81 21.40 1.70 1.10
N LYS A 82 20.28 1.61 0.38
CA LYS A 82 19.92 2.52 -0.72
C LYS A 82 19.23 3.77 -0.18
N LYS A 83 19.14 4.82 -0.99
CA LYS A 83 18.34 5.99 -0.60
C LYS A 83 16.86 5.61 -0.50
N VAL A 84 16.19 6.08 0.54
CA VAL A 84 14.77 5.74 0.80
C VAL A 84 13.86 6.09 -0.39
N LEU A 85 14.13 7.20 -1.07
CA LEU A 85 13.34 7.64 -2.23
C LEU A 85 13.64 6.85 -3.52
N GLU A 86 14.69 6.02 -3.55
CA GLU A 86 15.03 5.16 -4.68
C GLU A 86 14.37 3.77 -4.57
N VAL A 87 14.07 3.32 -3.35
CA VAL A 87 13.43 2.01 -3.11
C VAL A 87 11.91 2.09 -3.12
N ILE A 88 11.33 3.27 -2.87
CA ILE A 88 9.88 3.49 -2.93
C ILE A 88 9.48 3.91 -4.35
N THR A 89 8.76 3.05 -5.06
CA THR A 89 8.19 3.38 -6.38
C THR A 89 7.08 4.45 -6.25
N PRO A 90 6.76 5.18 -7.34
CA PRO A 90 5.68 6.17 -7.32
C PRO A 90 4.34 5.58 -6.88
N GLU A 91 4.03 4.35 -7.29
CA GLU A 91 2.78 3.66 -6.95
C GLU A 91 2.73 3.30 -5.45
N MET A 92 3.82 2.78 -4.89
CA MET A 92 3.93 2.54 -3.45
C MET A 92 3.79 3.84 -2.68
N LEU A 93 4.42 4.92 -3.15
CA LEU A 93 4.32 6.24 -2.52
C LEU A 93 2.88 6.78 -2.53
N GLN A 94 2.12 6.57 -3.61
CA GLN A 94 0.70 6.95 -3.64
C GLN A 94 -0.13 6.14 -2.64
N LYS A 95 0.13 4.84 -2.50
CA LYS A 95 -0.55 3.99 -1.51
C LYS A 95 -0.22 4.43 -0.08
N ILE A 96 1.04 4.75 0.20
CA ILE A 96 1.49 5.30 1.50
C ILE A 96 0.81 6.63 1.78
N LYS A 97 0.81 7.55 0.80
CA LYS A 97 0.15 8.86 0.91
C LYS A 97 -1.34 8.70 1.23
N LYS A 98 -2.05 7.87 0.47
CA LYS A 98 -3.47 7.61 0.68
C LYS A 98 -3.72 7.08 2.10
N PHE A 99 -2.94 6.10 2.54
CA PHE A 99 -3.07 5.56 3.90
C PHE A 99 -2.82 6.62 4.98
N ALA A 100 -1.80 7.47 4.84
CA ALA A 100 -1.51 8.52 5.80
C ALA A 100 -2.64 9.56 5.90
N ILE A 101 -3.27 9.91 4.77
CA ILE A 101 -4.39 10.88 4.71
C ILE A 101 -5.69 10.26 5.22
N ASP A 102 -6.05 9.05 4.77
CA ASP A 102 -7.29 8.37 5.16
C ASP A 102 -7.34 8.06 6.68
N HIS A 103 -6.17 8.02 7.33
CA HIS A 103 -6.02 7.75 8.77
C HIS A 103 -5.33 8.91 9.50
N ALA A 104 -5.44 10.13 8.97
CA ALA A 104 -4.91 11.32 9.60
C ALA A 104 -5.58 11.62 10.94
N ALA A 105 -5.01 12.55 11.72
CA ALA A 105 -5.52 12.91 13.05
C ALA A 105 -6.98 13.38 13.06
N ASP A 106 -7.41 14.04 11.99
CA ASP A 106 -8.75 14.60 11.77
C ASP A 106 -9.67 13.68 10.95
N SER A 107 -9.21 12.47 10.59
CA SER A 107 -10.08 11.47 9.95
C SER A 107 -11.12 10.94 10.95
N GLU A 108 -12.22 10.40 10.43
CA GLU A 108 -13.19 9.70 11.28
C GLU A 108 -12.56 8.42 11.83
N HIS A 109 -12.33 8.41 13.14
CA HIS A 109 -11.92 7.20 13.85
C HIS A 109 -13.07 6.72 14.72
N PRO A 110 -13.29 5.40 14.86
CA PRO A 110 -14.20 4.91 15.87
C PRO A 110 -13.74 5.46 17.22
N MET A 111 -14.62 6.22 17.88
CA MET A 111 -14.41 6.68 19.24
C MET A 111 -14.09 5.46 20.10
N THR A 112 -12.83 5.33 20.51
CA THR A 112 -12.47 4.39 21.56
C THR A 112 -12.90 5.04 22.86
N CYS A 113 -14.15 4.80 23.25
CA CYS A 113 -14.61 5.14 24.59
C CYS A 113 -13.75 4.33 25.58
N GLY A 114 -12.88 5.04 26.31
CA GLY A 114 -12.23 4.56 27.53
C GLY A 114 -13.08 4.94 28.75
#